data_AF-A0A326GHF9-F1
#
_entry.id   AF-A0A326GHF9-F1
#
_cell.length_a   1.000
_cell.length_b   1.000
_cell.length_c   1.000
_cell.angle_alpha   90.00
_cell.angle_beta   90.00
_cell.angle_gamma   90.00
#
_symmetry.space_group_name_H-M   'P 1'
#
loop_
_entity.id
_entity.type
_entity.pdbx_description
1 polymer ?
#
loop_
_entity_poly.entity_id
_entity_poly.type
_entity_poly.pdbx_seq_one_letter_code
_entity_poly.pdbx_strand_id
1 'polypeptide(L)'
;MNMNNSYRYLHLFEKEKGGVGSTGSLVSAAHAVMMRGEPVVFIECSVTQSDVSNAYATRHTVHEVDLKSDDAADQILSAVQQAEPGARIFVNVPGGHLDDLDRVHDLVRYVKNKYPDLMQVAVTWTMGLDAASRTTLDVLRETDIPGQLILNLPEWHGELTNYSHVDQDLLDSIQAEGGIVLDMPKLHPHLYDRFRKDEIGLDVLSQARGMSFGNVAAFEMWQDRIAAKLADIY
;
A
#
# COMPACT_ATOMS: atom_id res chain seq x y z
N MET A 1 -13.77 -19.67 -15.72
CA MET A 1 -14.88 -18.71 -15.91
C MET A 1 -14.35 -17.35 -15.55
N ASN A 2 -14.09 -16.48 -16.54
CA ASN A 2 -13.67 -15.11 -16.26
C ASN A 2 -14.92 -14.33 -15.83
N MET A 3 -15.08 -14.13 -14.53
CA MET A 3 -15.93 -13.05 -14.05
C MET A 3 -15.26 -11.76 -14.52
N ASN A 4 -15.92 -11.00 -15.39
CA ASN A 4 -15.52 -9.64 -15.70
C ASN A 4 -15.44 -8.89 -14.37
N ASN A 5 -14.23 -8.57 -13.92
CA ASN A 5 -14.04 -7.77 -12.72
C ASN A 5 -14.52 -6.34 -13.01
N SER A 6 -15.77 -6.06 -12.66
CA SER A 6 -16.42 -4.77 -12.94
C SER A 6 -15.89 -3.63 -12.06
N TYR A 7 -15.30 -3.96 -10.92
CA TYR A 7 -14.90 -3.04 -9.87
C TYR A 7 -13.38 -2.75 -9.92
N ARG A 8 -12.99 -1.55 -9.44
CA ARG A 8 -11.58 -1.22 -9.16
C ARG A 8 -11.22 -1.62 -7.73
N TYR A 9 -9.95 -1.75 -7.44
CA TYR A 9 -9.48 -2.04 -6.08
C TYR A 9 -8.67 -0.87 -5.56
N LEU A 10 -9.20 -0.18 -4.55
CA LEU A 10 -8.53 0.92 -3.88
C LEU A 10 -7.80 0.39 -2.65
N HIS A 11 -6.48 0.53 -2.62
CA HIS A 11 -5.62 0.14 -1.51
C HIS A 11 -5.00 1.38 -0.88
N LEU A 12 -5.45 1.72 0.33
CA LEU A 12 -4.95 2.85 1.11
C LEU A 12 -3.78 2.37 1.98
N PHE A 13 -2.56 2.84 1.73
CA PHE A 13 -1.39 2.48 2.53
C PHE A 13 -1.13 3.54 3.58
N GLU A 14 -1.51 3.21 4.81
CA GLU A 14 -1.59 4.12 5.94
C GLU A 14 -0.51 3.82 6.98
N LYS A 15 -0.20 4.83 7.78
CA LYS A 15 0.80 4.79 8.85
C LYS A 15 0.61 5.94 9.81
N GLU A 16 0.95 5.72 11.07
CA GLU A 16 0.96 6.79 12.07
C GLU A 16 2.06 7.83 11.79
N LYS A 17 3.26 7.40 11.36
CA LYS A 17 4.40 8.30 11.08
C LYS A 17 5.30 7.81 9.96
N GLY A 18 6.20 8.68 9.50
CA GLY A 18 7.24 8.33 8.53
C GLY A 18 8.21 7.25 9.02
N GLY A 19 8.78 6.48 8.08
CA GLY A 19 9.84 5.50 8.37
C GLY A 19 9.39 4.11 8.82
N VAL A 20 8.07 3.84 8.90
CA VAL A 20 7.56 2.52 9.30
C VAL A 20 7.56 1.47 8.17
N GLY A 21 7.91 1.85 6.93
CA GLY A 21 8.01 0.92 5.79
C GLY A 21 6.79 0.86 4.87
N SER A 22 5.76 1.69 5.09
CA SER A 22 4.51 1.67 4.31
C SER A 22 4.71 1.87 2.80
N THR A 23 5.53 2.86 2.39
CA THR A 23 5.82 3.09 0.95
C THR A 23 6.56 1.91 0.32
N GLY A 24 7.47 1.28 1.07
CA GLY A 24 8.14 0.05 0.66
C GLY A 24 7.17 -1.12 0.47
N SER A 25 6.22 -1.29 1.39
CA SER A 25 5.14 -2.28 1.27
C SER A 25 4.23 -1.97 0.08
N LEU A 26 3.88 -0.71 -0.15
CA LEU A 26 3.06 -0.29 -1.30
C LEU A 26 3.71 -0.69 -2.61
N VAL A 27 4.98 -0.33 -2.83
CA VAL A 27 5.66 -0.64 -4.09
C VAL A 27 5.92 -2.13 -4.25
N SER A 28 6.06 -2.87 -3.15
CA SER A 28 6.16 -4.33 -3.18
C SER A 28 4.85 -4.98 -3.64
N ALA A 29 3.71 -4.51 -3.10
CA ALA A 29 2.39 -4.98 -3.50
C ALA A 29 2.07 -4.61 -4.96
N ALA A 30 2.34 -3.37 -5.35
CA ALA A 30 2.18 -2.91 -6.73
C ALA A 30 3.03 -3.74 -7.70
N HIS A 31 4.29 -4.03 -7.35
CA HIS A 31 5.16 -4.85 -8.17
C HIS A 31 4.64 -6.29 -8.32
N ALA A 32 4.15 -6.91 -7.25
CA ALA A 32 3.53 -8.24 -7.31
C ALA A 32 2.31 -8.27 -8.26
N VAL A 33 1.49 -7.22 -8.22
CA VAL A 33 0.35 -7.05 -9.14
C VAL A 33 0.83 -6.89 -10.59
N MET A 34 1.82 -6.02 -10.83
CA MET A 34 2.40 -5.82 -12.17
C MET A 34 2.99 -7.10 -12.75
N MET A 35 3.64 -7.93 -11.92
CA MET A 35 4.18 -9.22 -12.35
C MET A 35 3.11 -10.18 -12.88
N ARG A 36 1.84 -10.02 -12.46
CA ARG A 36 0.69 -10.80 -12.97
C ARG A 36 0.05 -10.16 -14.20
N GLY A 37 0.53 -9.00 -14.65
CA GLY A 37 -0.01 -8.26 -15.78
C GLY A 37 -1.31 -7.51 -15.47
N GLU A 38 -1.63 -7.32 -14.19
CA GLU A 38 -2.78 -6.53 -13.77
C GLU A 38 -2.48 -5.02 -13.87
N PRO A 39 -3.45 -4.19 -14.29
CA PRO A 39 -3.24 -2.75 -14.42
C PRO A 39 -3.07 -2.09 -13.04
N VAL A 40 -2.07 -1.24 -12.92
CA VAL A 40 -1.74 -0.50 -11.69
C VAL A 40 -1.85 1.00 -11.92
N VAL A 41 -2.48 1.68 -10.96
CA VAL A 41 -2.51 3.14 -10.84
C VAL A 41 -1.96 3.53 -9.47
N PHE A 42 -1.20 4.61 -9.41
CA PHE A 42 -0.72 5.15 -8.14
C PHE A 42 -1.42 6.47 -7.83
N ILE A 43 -1.64 6.70 -6.54
CA ILE A 43 -1.97 8.02 -5.99
C ILE A 43 -0.91 8.35 -4.95
N GLU A 44 -0.11 9.38 -5.21
CA GLU A 44 0.93 9.86 -4.32
C GLU A 44 0.40 11.03 -3.49
N CYS A 45 0.14 10.78 -2.21
CA CYS A 45 -0.30 11.81 -1.28
C CYS A 45 0.86 12.42 -0.46
N SER A 46 2.05 11.79 -0.49
CA SER A 46 3.25 12.25 0.20
C SER A 46 3.99 13.28 -0.65
N VAL A 47 3.36 14.43 -0.91
CA VAL A 47 3.88 15.49 -1.81
C VAL A 47 5.26 16.05 -1.44
N THR A 48 5.73 15.83 -0.21
CA THR A 48 7.07 16.23 0.25
C THR A 48 8.15 15.15 0.04
N GLN A 49 7.74 13.90 -0.17
CA GLN A 49 8.58 12.72 -0.41
C GLN A 49 7.93 11.86 -1.49
N SER A 50 7.93 12.38 -2.72
CA SER A 50 7.24 11.81 -3.89
C SER A 50 7.95 10.59 -4.50
N ASP A 51 8.40 9.66 -3.65
CA ASP A 51 9.19 8.48 -4.05
C ASP A 51 8.48 7.67 -5.16
N VAL A 52 7.15 7.53 -5.08
CA VAL A 52 6.37 6.79 -6.10
C VAL A 52 6.31 7.57 -7.41
N SER A 53 6.04 8.88 -7.36
CA SER A 53 5.99 9.72 -8.56
C SER A 53 7.34 9.72 -9.29
N ASN A 54 8.43 9.96 -8.57
CA ASN A 54 9.76 10.00 -9.15
C ASN A 54 10.12 8.67 -9.82
N ALA A 55 9.78 7.54 -9.21
CA ALA A 55 10.12 6.22 -9.72
C ALA A 55 9.24 5.76 -10.90
N TYR A 56 7.95 6.12 -10.93
CA TYR A 56 6.96 5.49 -11.81
C TYR A 56 6.26 6.43 -12.79
N ALA A 57 6.22 7.77 -12.59
CA ALA A 57 5.38 8.69 -13.38
C ALA A 57 5.68 8.72 -14.89
N THR A 58 6.87 8.29 -15.31
CA THR A 58 7.25 8.19 -16.73
C THR A 58 6.71 6.94 -17.43
N ARG A 59 6.26 5.95 -16.67
CA ARG A 59 5.87 4.61 -17.18
C ARG A 59 4.47 4.18 -16.73
N HIS A 60 3.97 4.72 -15.62
CA HIS A 60 2.67 4.39 -15.03
C HIS A 60 1.90 5.66 -14.71
N THR A 61 0.58 5.53 -14.58
CA THR A 61 -0.29 6.62 -14.13
C THR A 61 -0.05 6.87 -12.64
N VAL A 62 0.43 8.08 -12.31
CA VAL A 62 0.58 8.56 -10.94
C VAL A 62 -0.22 9.85 -10.79
N HIS A 63 -1.20 9.86 -9.90
CA HIS A 63 -1.94 11.05 -9.50
C HIS A 63 -1.30 11.64 -8.25
N GLU A 64 -0.85 12.88 -8.29
CA GLU A 64 -0.36 13.57 -7.08
C GLU A 64 -1.52 14.32 -6.42
N VAL A 65 -1.76 14.06 -5.14
CA VAL A 65 -2.89 14.64 -4.39
C VAL A 65 -2.39 15.24 -3.09
N ASP A 66 -2.61 16.53 -2.87
CA ASP A 66 -2.39 17.14 -1.56
C ASP A 66 -3.59 16.87 -0.65
N LEU A 67 -3.41 16.03 0.39
CA LEU A 67 -4.48 15.70 1.35
C LEU A 67 -5.02 16.90 2.11
N LYS A 68 -4.26 18.00 2.18
CA LYS A 68 -4.71 19.24 2.82
C LYS A 68 -5.66 20.05 1.95
N SER A 69 -5.78 19.71 0.66
CA SER A 69 -6.71 20.37 -0.24
C SER A 69 -8.15 19.97 0.07
N ASP A 70 -9.08 20.93 -0.03
CA ASP A 70 -10.50 20.69 0.22
C ASP A 70 -11.13 19.69 -0.77
N ASP A 71 -10.51 19.50 -1.95
CA ASP A 71 -10.95 18.58 -3.00
C ASP A 71 -10.15 17.27 -3.05
N ALA A 72 -9.29 17.00 -2.07
CA ALA A 72 -8.41 15.81 -2.09
C ALA A 72 -9.19 14.49 -2.25
N ALA A 73 -10.30 14.35 -1.52
CA ALA A 73 -11.15 13.17 -1.60
C ALA A 73 -11.81 13.02 -2.99
N ASP A 74 -12.21 14.13 -3.61
CA ASP A 74 -12.77 14.14 -4.97
C ASP A 74 -11.70 13.77 -6.00
N GLN A 75 -10.47 14.24 -5.84
CA GLN A 75 -9.36 13.87 -6.72
C GLN A 75 -9.06 12.37 -6.65
N ILE A 76 -9.03 11.78 -5.44
CA ILE A 76 -8.85 10.34 -5.25
C ILE A 76 -9.95 9.54 -5.94
N LEU A 77 -11.21 9.92 -5.75
CA LEU A 77 -12.33 9.23 -6.39
C LEU A 77 -12.37 9.40 -7.91
N SER A 78 -11.96 10.57 -8.41
CA SER A 78 -11.82 10.81 -9.84
C SER A 78 -10.77 9.88 -10.45
N ALA A 79 -9.63 9.68 -9.79
CA ALA A 79 -8.63 8.69 -10.19
C ALA A 79 -9.21 7.26 -10.19
N VAL A 80 -10.01 6.89 -9.19
CA VAL A 80 -10.71 5.59 -9.16
C VAL A 80 -11.66 5.43 -10.35
N GLN A 81 -12.44 6.45 -10.66
CA GLN A 81 -13.41 6.40 -11.76
C GLN A 81 -12.73 6.33 -13.13
N GLN A 82 -11.60 7.01 -13.31
CA GLN A 82 -10.83 7.05 -14.55
C GLN A 82 -10.06 5.75 -14.81
N ALA A 83 -9.71 5.01 -13.77
CA ALA A 83 -9.02 3.73 -13.91
C ALA A 83 -9.88 2.67 -14.59
N GLU A 84 -9.23 1.76 -15.31
CA GLU A 84 -9.89 0.63 -15.97
C GLU A 84 -10.53 -0.33 -14.95
N PRO A 85 -11.66 -0.99 -15.26
CA PRO A 85 -12.20 -2.06 -14.42
C PRO A 85 -11.14 -3.14 -14.14
N GLY A 86 -11.05 -3.60 -12.89
CA GLY A 86 -10.02 -4.54 -12.43
C GLY A 86 -8.68 -3.90 -12.08
N ALA A 87 -8.47 -2.60 -12.29
CA ALA A 87 -7.24 -1.93 -11.90
C ALA A 87 -7.03 -1.92 -10.38
N ARG A 88 -5.77 -2.06 -9.97
CA ARG A 88 -5.30 -1.90 -8.58
C ARG A 88 -4.75 -0.50 -8.40
N ILE A 89 -5.36 0.24 -7.50
CA ILE A 89 -5.06 1.64 -7.24
C ILE A 89 -4.38 1.70 -5.87
N PHE A 90 -3.12 2.09 -5.85
CA PHE A 90 -2.28 2.13 -4.65
C PHE A 90 -2.09 3.58 -4.19
N VAL A 91 -2.62 3.91 -3.02
CA VAL A 91 -2.55 5.25 -2.45
C VAL A 91 -1.48 5.30 -1.37
N ASN A 92 -0.43 6.10 -1.56
CA ASN A 92 0.63 6.31 -0.59
C ASN A 92 0.26 7.46 0.36
N VAL A 93 -0.25 7.16 1.55
CA VAL A 93 -0.67 8.18 2.53
C VAL A 93 0.52 8.60 3.40
N PRO A 94 0.87 9.90 3.52
CA PRO A 94 1.94 10.37 4.38
C PRO A 94 1.61 10.11 5.87
N GLY A 95 2.62 9.86 6.69
CA GLY A 95 2.41 9.64 8.12
C GLY A 95 2.08 10.94 8.86
N GLY A 96 1.24 10.87 9.88
CA GLY A 96 0.83 12.02 10.69
C GLY A 96 -0.30 12.86 10.07
N HIS A 97 -0.97 12.34 9.05
CA HIS A 97 -2.04 13.02 8.31
C HIS A 97 -3.41 12.34 8.47
N LEU A 98 -3.68 11.75 9.63
CA LEU A 98 -4.89 10.97 9.85
C LEU A 98 -6.14 11.85 9.89
N ASP A 99 -6.06 13.03 10.50
CA ASP A 99 -7.16 14.01 10.48
C ASP A 99 -7.53 14.42 9.04
N ASP A 100 -6.54 14.55 8.15
CA ASP A 100 -6.75 14.84 6.73
C ASP A 100 -7.39 13.62 6.02
N LEU A 101 -7.03 12.41 6.45
CA LEU A 101 -7.49 11.15 5.89
C LEU A 101 -8.92 10.78 6.30
N ASP A 102 -9.38 11.20 7.47
CA ASP A 102 -10.76 10.96 7.94
C ASP A 102 -11.81 11.44 6.93
N ARG A 103 -11.57 12.59 6.29
CA ARG A 103 -12.44 13.11 5.22
C ARG A 103 -12.47 12.21 3.99
N VAL A 104 -11.32 11.63 3.64
CA VAL A 104 -11.21 10.66 2.55
C VAL A 104 -11.95 9.38 2.94
N HIS A 105 -11.79 8.88 4.16
CA HIS A 105 -12.50 7.70 4.65
C HIS A 105 -14.02 7.89 4.64
N ASP A 106 -14.52 9.04 5.10
CA ASP A 106 -15.95 9.38 5.09
C ASP A 106 -16.53 9.31 3.67
N LEU A 107 -15.84 9.90 2.70
CA LEU A 107 -16.31 9.93 1.33
C LEU A 107 -16.20 8.54 0.66
N VAL A 108 -15.11 7.81 0.91
CA VAL A 108 -14.94 6.43 0.43
C VAL A 108 -16.03 5.52 1.00
N ARG A 109 -16.37 5.64 2.30
CA ARG A 109 -17.49 4.93 2.94
C ARG A 109 -18.81 5.24 2.22
N TYR A 110 -19.11 6.52 2.01
CA TYR A 110 -20.33 6.94 1.31
C TYR A 110 -20.42 6.35 -0.11
N VAL A 111 -19.35 6.46 -0.89
CA VAL A 111 -19.31 6.01 -2.29
C VAL A 111 -19.42 4.49 -2.39
N LYS A 112 -18.67 3.74 -1.57
CA LYS A 112 -18.75 2.27 -1.53
C LYS A 112 -20.16 1.80 -1.19
N ASN A 113 -20.82 2.43 -0.23
CA ASN A 113 -22.18 2.06 0.18
C ASN A 113 -23.23 2.40 -0.89
N LYS A 114 -23.05 3.52 -1.61
CA LYS A 114 -23.99 3.96 -2.65
C LYS A 114 -23.77 3.27 -3.99
N TYR A 115 -22.52 2.92 -4.31
CA TYR A 115 -22.09 2.33 -5.58
C TYR A 115 -21.18 1.12 -5.31
N PRO A 116 -21.72 0.02 -4.77
CA PRO A 116 -20.91 -1.15 -4.35
C PRO A 116 -20.16 -1.82 -5.50
N ASP A 117 -20.65 -1.68 -6.73
CA ASP A 117 -20.00 -2.25 -7.93
C ASP A 117 -18.86 -1.37 -8.48
N LEU A 118 -18.67 -0.16 -7.93
CA LEU A 118 -17.63 0.78 -8.41
C LEU A 118 -16.24 0.34 -7.95
N MET A 119 -16.10 0.04 -6.66
CA MET A 119 -14.80 -0.26 -6.05
C MET A 119 -14.90 -1.20 -4.85
N GLN A 120 -13.86 -2.01 -4.68
CA GLN A 120 -13.50 -2.65 -3.42
C GLN A 120 -12.41 -1.83 -2.74
N VAL A 121 -12.41 -1.81 -1.41
CA VAL A 121 -11.49 -1.00 -0.62
C VAL A 121 -10.78 -1.88 0.39
N ALA A 122 -9.46 -1.71 0.50
CA ALA A 122 -8.65 -2.24 1.58
C ALA A 122 -7.79 -1.13 2.19
N VAL A 123 -7.68 -1.13 3.51
CA VAL A 123 -6.78 -0.25 4.26
C VAL A 123 -5.63 -1.08 4.77
N THR A 124 -4.43 -0.79 4.27
CA THR A 124 -3.19 -1.42 4.71
C THR A 124 -2.52 -0.56 5.75
N TRP A 125 -2.76 -0.89 7.02
CA TRP A 125 -2.14 -0.21 8.14
C TRP A 125 -0.74 -0.78 8.40
N THR A 126 0.29 0.04 8.24
CA THR A 126 1.68 -0.38 8.49
C THR A 126 2.10 -0.09 9.91
N MET A 127 2.36 -1.14 10.68
CA MET A 127 2.78 -1.02 12.08
C MET A 127 4.21 -0.47 12.20
N GLY A 128 4.36 0.53 13.07
CA GLY A 128 5.63 0.89 13.67
C GLY A 128 5.96 0.02 14.89
N LEU A 129 7.17 0.22 15.42
CA LEU A 129 7.66 -0.50 16.60
C LEU A 129 7.24 0.13 17.94
N ASP A 130 6.63 1.31 17.93
CA ASP A 130 6.26 2.02 19.15
C ASP A 130 4.77 1.91 19.48
N ALA A 131 4.44 2.30 20.71
CA ALA A 131 3.07 2.27 21.21
C ALA A 131 2.14 3.22 20.46
N ALA A 132 2.64 4.31 19.87
CA ALA A 132 1.81 5.26 19.15
C ALA A 132 1.14 4.58 17.94
N SER A 133 1.89 3.76 17.20
CA SER A 133 1.34 2.99 16.09
C SER A 133 0.20 2.06 16.48
N ARG A 134 0.21 1.50 17.70
CA ARG A 134 -0.88 0.66 18.22
C ARG A 134 -2.07 1.50 18.65
N THR A 135 -1.85 2.54 19.47
CA THR A 135 -2.90 3.45 19.93
C THR A 135 -3.69 4.01 18.76
N THR A 136 -3.00 4.43 17.70
CA THR A 136 -3.63 5.01 16.53
C THR A 136 -4.41 3.97 15.70
N LEU A 137 -3.91 2.74 15.59
CA LEU A 137 -4.68 1.65 14.98
C LEU A 137 -5.96 1.36 15.74
N ASP A 138 -5.91 1.33 17.07
CA ASP A 138 -7.08 1.07 17.90
C ASP A 138 -8.14 2.18 17.68
N VAL A 139 -7.73 3.45 17.65
CA VAL A 139 -8.64 4.57 17.30
C VAL A 139 -9.23 4.42 15.89
N LEU A 140 -8.41 4.06 14.90
CA LEU A 140 -8.87 3.84 13.52
C LEU A 140 -9.92 2.71 13.43
N ARG A 141 -9.78 1.67 14.24
CA ARG A 141 -10.73 0.55 14.29
C ARG A 141 -12.05 0.94 14.95
N GLU A 142 -12.03 1.91 15.86
CA GLU A 142 -13.24 2.44 16.49
C GLU A 142 -14.07 3.32 15.53
N THR A 143 -13.45 3.92 14.50
CA THR A 143 -14.09 4.88 13.58
C THR A 143 -14.69 4.28 12.30
N ASP A 144 -14.84 2.95 12.23
CA ASP A 144 -15.32 2.18 11.07
C ASP A 144 -14.46 2.39 9.80
N ILE A 145 -13.57 1.41 9.56
CA ILE A 145 -12.63 1.43 8.45
C ILE A 145 -13.39 1.27 7.12
N PRO A 146 -13.09 2.05 6.07
CA PRO A 146 -13.84 2.02 4.80
C PRO A 146 -13.79 0.69 4.04
N GLY A 147 -12.97 -0.27 4.47
CA GLY A 147 -12.62 -1.47 3.72
C GLY A 147 -12.10 -2.59 4.61
N GLN A 148 -11.60 -3.65 3.98
CA GLN A 148 -10.89 -4.70 4.70
C GLN A 148 -9.60 -4.15 5.29
N LEU A 149 -9.36 -4.41 6.58
CA LEU A 149 -8.10 -4.04 7.23
C LEU A 149 -7.03 -5.09 6.93
N ILE A 150 -5.89 -4.64 6.43
CA ILE A 150 -4.66 -5.41 6.29
C ILE A 150 -3.66 -4.86 7.30
N LEU A 151 -3.42 -5.59 8.39
CA LEU A 151 -2.39 -5.27 9.36
C LEU A 151 -1.03 -5.69 8.79
N ASN A 152 -0.28 -4.70 8.30
CA ASN A 152 1.03 -4.91 7.69
C ASN A 152 2.14 -4.78 8.74
N LEU A 153 2.94 -5.84 8.85
CA LEU A 153 4.11 -6.00 9.71
C LEU A 153 5.34 -6.19 8.83
N PRO A 154 6.00 -5.12 8.36
CA PRO A 154 7.12 -5.29 7.44
C PRO A 154 8.32 -6.03 8.09
N GLU A 155 8.88 -7.04 7.41
CA GLU A 155 10.11 -7.77 7.84
C GLU A 155 11.36 -6.86 8.01
N TRP A 156 11.24 -5.59 7.61
CA TRP A 156 12.23 -4.53 7.65
C TRP A 156 12.58 -4.18 9.10
N HIS A 157 11.59 -4.32 9.99
CA HIS A 157 11.75 -4.17 11.43
C HIS A 157 12.13 -5.49 12.12
N GLY A 158 12.29 -6.58 11.36
CA GLY A 158 12.67 -7.90 11.84
C GLY A 158 11.49 -8.86 11.99
N GLU A 159 11.61 -9.79 12.94
CA GLU A 159 10.60 -10.82 13.20
C GLU A 159 9.41 -10.25 13.98
N LEU A 160 8.30 -11.01 14.04
CA LEU A 160 7.10 -10.64 14.80
C LEU A 160 7.42 -10.26 16.25
N THR A 161 8.40 -10.92 16.88
CA THR A 161 8.86 -10.66 18.25
C THR A 161 9.42 -9.26 18.46
N ASN A 162 9.82 -8.56 17.40
CA ASN A 162 10.28 -7.17 17.47
C ASN A 162 9.11 -6.19 17.62
N TYR A 163 7.88 -6.58 17.26
CA TYR A 163 6.69 -5.75 17.41
C TYR A 163 6.09 -5.93 18.82
N SER A 164 6.70 -5.31 19.82
CA SER A 164 6.27 -5.44 21.23
C SER A 164 4.84 -4.95 21.52
N HIS A 165 4.22 -4.24 20.58
CA HIS A 165 2.84 -3.72 20.68
C HIS A 165 1.83 -4.48 19.81
N VAL A 166 2.26 -5.58 19.19
CA VAL A 166 1.43 -6.52 18.42
C VAL A 166 1.35 -7.83 19.20
N ASP A 167 0.28 -7.98 19.97
CA ASP A 167 -0.01 -9.18 20.75
C ASP A 167 -0.93 -10.14 19.99
N GLN A 168 -1.02 -11.39 20.46
CA GLN A 168 -1.88 -12.40 19.83
C GLN A 168 -3.35 -11.99 19.83
N ASP A 169 -3.81 -11.32 20.89
CA ASP A 169 -5.18 -10.82 21.00
C ASP A 169 -5.50 -9.83 19.87
N LEU A 170 -4.58 -8.91 19.54
CA LEU A 170 -4.73 -8.04 18.37
C LEU A 170 -4.82 -8.87 17.09
N LEU A 171 -3.86 -9.78 16.85
CA LEU A 171 -3.83 -10.58 15.62
C LEU A 171 -5.12 -11.38 15.42
N ASP A 172 -5.60 -12.02 16.48
CA ASP A 172 -6.83 -12.81 16.47
C ASP A 172 -8.05 -11.92 16.23
N SER A 173 -8.10 -10.72 16.85
CA SER A 173 -9.19 -9.77 16.64
C SER A 173 -9.27 -9.28 15.19
N ILE A 174 -8.12 -8.98 14.56
CA ILE A 174 -8.06 -8.56 13.15
C ILE A 174 -8.63 -9.67 12.25
N GLN A 175 -8.24 -10.92 12.49
CA GLN A 175 -8.72 -12.05 11.69
C GLN A 175 -10.21 -12.32 11.93
N ALA A 176 -10.70 -12.20 13.17
CA ALA A 176 -12.11 -12.37 13.51
C ALA A 176 -13.02 -11.33 12.84
N GLU A 177 -12.49 -10.11 12.63
CA GLU A 177 -13.15 -9.02 11.89
C GLU A 177 -13.05 -9.19 10.36
N GLY A 178 -12.43 -10.27 9.87
CA GLY A 178 -12.24 -10.53 8.45
C GLY A 178 -11.05 -9.78 7.83
N GLY A 179 -10.18 -9.20 8.66
CA GLY A 179 -8.92 -8.58 8.23
C GLY A 179 -7.82 -9.61 7.95
N ILE A 180 -6.69 -9.11 7.44
CA ILE A 180 -5.52 -9.91 7.05
C ILE A 180 -4.31 -9.45 7.85
N VAL A 181 -3.55 -10.38 8.41
CA VAL A 181 -2.22 -10.10 8.97
C VAL A 181 -1.19 -10.38 7.89
N LEU A 182 -0.47 -9.35 7.45
CA LEU A 182 0.53 -9.42 6.40
C LEU A 182 1.92 -9.17 6.97
N ASP A 183 2.77 -10.18 6.89
CA ASP A 183 4.22 -10.01 7.08
C ASP A 183 4.86 -9.69 5.72
N MET A 184 5.12 -8.41 5.43
CA MET A 184 5.59 -7.98 4.11
C MET A 184 7.08 -8.32 3.92
N PRO A 185 7.44 -9.16 2.93
CA PRO A 185 8.83 -9.53 2.68
C PRO A 185 9.71 -8.32 2.40
N LYS A 186 10.82 -8.20 3.13
CA LYS A 186 11.74 -7.07 2.93
C LYS A 186 12.50 -7.20 1.62
N LEU A 187 12.56 -6.11 0.86
CA LEU A 187 13.54 -5.95 -0.19
C LEU A 187 14.91 -5.66 0.46
N HIS A 188 15.99 -6.25 -0.07
CA HIS A 188 17.32 -6.00 0.49
C HIS A 188 17.62 -4.48 0.49
N PRO A 189 18.15 -3.89 1.59
CA PRO A 189 18.35 -2.44 1.69
C PRO A 189 19.04 -1.78 0.48
N HIS A 190 20.10 -2.38 -0.06
CA HIS A 190 20.78 -1.83 -1.23
C HIS A 190 19.91 -1.83 -2.51
N LEU A 191 18.97 -2.77 -2.67
CA LEU A 191 18.01 -2.79 -3.77
C LEU A 191 16.88 -1.78 -3.52
N TYR A 192 16.41 -1.67 -2.28
CA TYR A 192 15.43 -0.65 -1.92
C TYR A 192 15.96 0.78 -2.10
N ASP A 193 17.25 0.99 -1.82
CA ASP A 193 17.92 2.27 -2.08
C ASP A 193 17.90 2.64 -3.57
N ARG A 194 17.87 1.67 -4.50
CA ARG A 194 17.72 1.95 -5.94
C ARG A 194 16.36 2.55 -6.26
N PHE A 195 15.31 2.08 -5.58
CA PHE A 195 14.00 2.70 -5.67
C PHE A 195 14.01 4.09 -5.03
N ARG A 196 14.42 4.19 -3.77
CA ARG A 196 14.27 5.41 -2.98
C ARG A 196 15.22 6.54 -3.39
N LYS A 197 16.47 6.24 -3.73
CA LYS A 197 17.52 7.24 -3.98
C LYS A 197 17.81 7.43 -5.46
N ASP A 198 17.76 6.34 -6.21
CA ASP A 198 18.04 6.37 -7.65
C ASP A 198 16.75 6.50 -8.48
N GLU A 199 15.57 6.51 -7.83
CA GLU A 199 14.26 6.72 -8.45
C GLU A 199 13.95 5.66 -9.53
N ILE A 200 14.38 4.42 -9.27
CA ILE A 200 14.19 3.29 -10.18
C ILE A 200 13.02 2.44 -9.67
N GLY A 201 11.93 2.44 -10.42
CA GLY A 201 10.79 1.56 -10.15
C GLY A 201 11.19 0.08 -10.16
N LEU A 202 10.53 -0.73 -9.33
CA LEU A 202 10.81 -2.16 -9.19
C LEU A 202 10.52 -2.92 -10.48
N ASP A 203 9.60 -2.40 -11.31
CA ASP A 203 9.22 -2.90 -12.62
C ASP A 203 10.39 -2.96 -13.63
N VAL A 204 11.39 -2.09 -13.47
CA VAL A 204 12.57 -1.99 -14.34
C VAL A 204 13.89 -2.23 -13.61
N LEU A 205 13.84 -2.52 -12.30
CA LEU A 205 15.02 -2.57 -11.46
C LEU A 205 16.06 -3.58 -11.94
N SER A 206 15.64 -4.76 -12.40
CA SER A 206 16.54 -5.81 -12.91
C SER A 206 17.33 -5.38 -14.15
N GLN A 207 16.82 -4.41 -14.92
CA GLN A 207 17.44 -3.88 -16.13
C GLN A 207 18.26 -2.61 -15.88
N ALA A 208 18.24 -2.09 -14.66
CA ALA A 208 18.90 -0.85 -14.33
C ALA A 208 20.43 -0.95 -14.43
N ARG A 209 21.06 0.14 -14.86
CA ARG A 209 22.52 0.24 -14.95
C ARG A 209 23.17 0.00 -13.58
N GLY A 210 24.17 -0.88 -13.52
CA GLY A 210 24.90 -1.18 -12.29
C GLY A 210 24.32 -2.35 -11.48
N MET A 211 23.29 -3.03 -12.00
CA MET A 211 22.85 -4.32 -11.46
C MET A 211 23.87 -5.40 -11.78
N SER A 212 24.44 -6.00 -10.72
CA SER A 212 25.24 -7.22 -10.85
C SER A 212 24.34 -8.44 -11.04
N PHE A 213 24.88 -9.55 -11.54
CA PHE A 213 24.15 -10.81 -11.61
C PHE A 213 23.61 -11.24 -10.23
N GLY A 214 24.40 -11.04 -9.15
CA GLY A 214 23.96 -11.34 -7.79
C GLY A 214 22.79 -10.47 -7.32
N ASN A 215 22.75 -9.19 -7.72
CA ASN A 215 21.65 -8.29 -7.41
C ASN A 215 20.36 -8.72 -8.12
N VAL A 216 20.47 -9.11 -9.40
CA VAL A 216 19.34 -9.61 -10.18
C VAL A 216 18.80 -10.90 -9.56
N ALA A 217 19.67 -11.87 -9.26
CA ALA A 217 19.25 -13.11 -8.61
C ALA A 217 18.59 -12.87 -7.23
N ALA A 218 19.15 -11.97 -6.42
CA ALA A 218 18.56 -11.61 -5.13
C ALA A 218 17.19 -10.93 -5.27
N PHE A 219 17.01 -10.10 -6.32
CA PHE A 219 15.73 -9.49 -6.64
C PHE A 219 14.71 -10.53 -7.10
N GLU A 220 15.08 -11.44 -7.99
CA GLU A 220 14.23 -12.54 -8.46
C GLU A 220 13.80 -13.47 -7.31
N MET A 221 14.72 -13.84 -6.42
CA MET A 221 14.38 -14.60 -5.21
C MET A 221 13.38 -13.86 -4.31
N TRP A 222 13.48 -12.53 -4.22
CA TRP A 222 12.51 -11.72 -3.49
C TRP A 222 11.17 -11.65 -4.23
N GLN A 223 11.17 -11.53 -5.57
CA GLN A 223 9.98 -11.56 -6.42
C GLN A 223 9.16 -12.84 -6.21
N ASP A 224 9.83 -14.00 -6.15
CA ASP A 224 9.16 -15.28 -5.86
C ASP A 224 8.48 -15.26 -4.49
N ARG A 225 9.14 -14.69 -3.47
CA ARG A 225 8.59 -14.56 -2.11
C ARG A 225 7.36 -13.66 -2.06
N ILE A 226 7.41 -12.47 -2.69
CA ILE A 226 6.27 -11.55 -2.68
C ILE A 226 5.12 -12.08 -3.54
N ALA A 227 5.40 -12.74 -4.67
CA ALA A 227 4.36 -13.32 -5.51
C ALA A 227 3.59 -14.39 -4.73
N ALA A 228 4.28 -15.27 -4.00
CA ALA A 228 3.65 -16.27 -3.15
C ALA A 228 2.89 -15.67 -1.97
N LYS A 229 3.47 -14.65 -1.31
CA LYS A 229 2.87 -14.04 -0.10
C LYS A 229 1.64 -13.19 -0.41
N LEU A 230 1.60 -12.53 -1.57
CA LEU A 230 0.61 -11.51 -1.89
C LEU A 230 -0.50 -11.97 -2.84
N ALA A 231 -0.38 -13.18 -3.43
CA ALA A 231 -1.32 -13.69 -4.45
C ALA A 231 -2.80 -13.62 -4.05
N ASP A 232 -3.12 -13.86 -2.78
CA ASP A 232 -4.51 -13.88 -2.27
C ASP A 232 -4.91 -12.58 -1.56
N ILE A 233 -4.05 -11.55 -1.55
CA ILE A 233 -4.26 -10.28 -0.83
C ILE A 233 -4.51 -9.14 -1.83
N TYR A 234 -3.62 -9.03 -2.81
CA TYR A 234 -3.66 -8.04 -3.89
C TYR A 234 -3.69 -8.80 -5.18
#